data_AF-A0A2G9R6F7-F1
#
_entry.id   AF-A0A2G9R6F7-F1
#
_cell.length_a   1.000
_cell.length_b   1.000
_cell.length_c   1.000
_cell.angle_alpha   90.00
_cell.angle_beta   90.00
_cell.angle_gamma   90.00
#
_symmetry.space_group_name_H-M   'P 1'
#
loop_
_entity.id
_entity.type
_entity.pdbx_description
1 polymer ?
#
loop_
_entity_poly.entity_id
_entity_poly.type
_entity_poly.pdbx_seq_one_letter_code
_entity_poly.pdbx_strand_id
1 'polypeptide(L)'
;MYHPELHDNIGDEQHQYPVHTEVMLSMLMHSSSKEVFHASSTALATLSDHNAFIRKTLLEKGVHINVLEIMKKHLDSPEATESACRVLLHLFSERYYEL
;
A
#
# COMPACT_ATOMS: atom_id res chain seq x y z
N MET A 1 4.11 -14.56 14.32
CA MET A 1 5.49 -14.48 14.84
C MET A 1 6.26 -13.65 13.82
N TYR A 2 6.54 -12.38 14.13
CA TYR A 2 7.28 -11.48 13.23
C TYR A 2 8.78 -11.72 13.45
N HIS A 3 9.51 -12.03 12.38
CA HIS A 3 10.96 -12.25 12.41
C HIS A 3 11.64 -11.04 11.77
N PRO A 4 12.24 -10.14 12.58
CA PRO A 4 12.88 -8.92 12.08
C PRO A 4 13.98 -9.19 11.04
N GLU A 5 14.67 -10.33 11.18
CA GLU A 5 15.80 -10.77 10.34
C GLU A 5 15.39 -11.20 8.92
N LEU A 6 14.09 -11.33 8.64
CA LEU A 6 13.63 -11.60 7.26
C LEU A 6 13.88 -10.40 6.34
N HIS A 7 13.90 -9.17 6.87
CA HIS A 7 14.19 -7.99 6.07
C HIS A 7 15.65 -7.94 5.61
N ASP A 8 16.58 -8.41 6.44
CA ASP A 8 18.02 -8.41 6.14
C ASP A 8 18.39 -9.39 5.03
N ASN A 9 17.59 -10.45 4.84
CA ASN A 9 17.79 -11.45 3.79
C ASN A 9 17.15 -11.10 2.45
N ILE A 10 16.32 -10.05 2.40
CA ILE A 10 15.55 -9.65 1.21
C ILE A 10 15.95 -8.22 0.75
N GLY A 11 16.51 -7.38 1.64
CA GLY A 11 16.92 -6.01 1.35
C GLY A 11 18.11 -5.88 0.39
N ASP A 12 18.11 -4.79 -0.38
CA ASP A 12 19.27 -4.27 -1.09
C ASP A 12 20.28 -3.64 -0.12
N GLU A 13 21.40 -3.12 -0.63
CA GLU A 13 22.57 -2.62 0.13
C GLU A 13 22.23 -1.56 1.21
N GLN A 14 21.00 -1.04 1.23
CA GLN A 14 20.47 -0.06 2.20
C GLN A 14 19.49 -0.68 3.23
N HIS A 15 19.34 -2.01 3.26
CA HIS A 15 18.39 -2.75 4.12
C HIS A 15 16.92 -2.31 3.94
N GLN A 16 16.58 -1.68 2.80
CA GLN A 16 15.22 -1.23 2.50
C GLN A 16 14.70 -1.96 1.27
N TYR A 17 14.20 -3.18 1.43
CA TYR A 17 13.45 -3.79 0.34
C TYR A 17 12.19 -2.96 0.07
N PRO A 18 12.05 -2.27 -1.09
CA PRO A 18 11.00 -1.29 -1.26
C PRO A 18 9.70 -1.99 -1.69
N VAL A 19 9.23 -2.99 -0.93
CA VAL A 19 8.01 -3.78 -1.20
C VAL A 19 6.85 -2.87 -1.57
N HIS A 20 6.66 -1.81 -0.80
CA HIS A 20 5.61 -0.83 -1.03
C HIS A 20 5.72 -0.14 -2.40
N THR A 21 6.94 0.06 -2.92
CA THR A 21 7.20 0.58 -4.27
C THR A 21 6.86 -0.46 -5.33
N GLU A 22 7.29 -1.71 -5.18
CA GLU A 22 6.95 -2.79 -6.12
C GLU A 22 5.44 -3.06 -6.18
N VAL A 23 4.77 -3.07 -5.02
CA VAL A 23 3.32 -3.21 -4.93
C VAL A 23 2.62 -2.01 -5.58
N MET A 24 3.11 -0.79 -5.37
CA MET A 24 2.60 0.39 -6.08
C MET A 24 2.80 0.28 -7.59
N LEU A 25 3.96 -0.16 -8.06
CA LEU A 25 4.24 -0.33 -9.50
C LEU A 25 3.29 -1.35 -10.12
N SER A 26 3.11 -2.52 -9.50
CA SER A 26 2.16 -3.55 -9.99
C SER A 26 0.73 -3.01 -10.09
N MET A 27 0.27 -2.25 -9.08
CA MET A 27 -1.05 -1.61 -9.09
C MET A 27 -1.22 -0.66 -10.27
N LEU A 28 -0.21 0.16 -10.55
CA LEU A 28 -0.25 1.16 -11.62
C LEU A 28 -0.18 0.51 -13.02
N MET A 29 0.73 -0.45 -13.19
CA MET A 29 0.94 -1.16 -14.46
C MET A 29 -0.27 -2.00 -14.87
N HIS A 30 -1.01 -2.53 -13.89
CA HIS A 30 -2.17 -3.39 -14.12
C HIS A 30 -3.47 -2.77 -13.61
N SER A 31 -3.59 -1.43 -13.71
CA SER A 31 -4.75 -0.68 -13.20
C SER A 31 -6.11 -1.09 -13.77
N SER A 32 -6.16 -1.85 -14.86
CA SER A 32 -7.40 -2.40 -15.43
C SER A 32 -7.82 -3.75 -14.84
N SER A 33 -6.98 -4.42 -14.05
CA SER A 33 -7.35 -5.66 -13.36
C SER A 33 -7.82 -5.34 -11.95
N LYS A 34 -9.09 -5.66 -11.67
CA LYS A 34 -9.67 -5.53 -10.33
C LYS A 34 -8.95 -6.44 -9.32
N GLU A 35 -8.49 -7.61 -9.75
CA GLU A 35 -7.78 -8.58 -8.90
C GLU A 35 -6.40 -8.04 -8.49
N VAL A 36 -5.64 -7.49 -9.44
CA VAL A 36 -4.34 -6.87 -9.12
C VAL A 36 -4.55 -5.63 -8.26
N PHE A 37 -5.54 -4.80 -8.59
CA PHE A 37 -5.85 -3.63 -7.78
C PHE A 37 -6.25 -3.99 -6.34
N HIS A 38 -7.11 -5.00 -6.16
CA HIS A 38 -7.50 -5.50 -4.85
C HIS A 38 -6.30 -6.06 -4.06
N ALA A 39 -5.50 -6.94 -4.67
CA ALA A 39 -4.34 -7.53 -4.01
C ALA A 39 -3.32 -6.46 -3.59
N SER A 40 -2.98 -5.55 -4.50
CA SER A 40 -2.04 -4.48 -4.22
C SER A 40 -2.58 -3.48 -3.20
N SER A 41 -3.88 -3.12 -3.27
CA SER A 41 -4.50 -2.24 -2.27
C SER A 41 -4.48 -2.86 -0.88
N THR A 42 -4.85 -4.13 -0.77
CA THR A 42 -4.82 -4.85 0.52
C THR A 42 -3.39 -4.90 1.08
N ALA A 43 -2.39 -5.19 0.26
CA ALA A 43 -0.99 -5.18 0.69
C ALA A 43 -0.52 -3.78 1.15
N LEU A 44 -0.82 -2.73 0.37
CA LEU A 44 -0.47 -1.35 0.75
C LEU A 44 -1.18 -0.89 2.02
N ALA A 45 -2.45 -1.28 2.22
CA ALA A 45 -3.19 -0.99 3.44
C ALA A 45 -2.51 -1.63 4.67
N THR A 46 -2.15 -2.91 4.59
CA THR A 46 -1.45 -3.62 5.66
C THR A 46 -0.08 -3.00 5.95
N LEU A 47 0.71 -2.70 4.92
CA LEU A 47 2.03 -2.07 5.07
C LEU A 47 1.91 -0.66 5.67
N SER A 48 0.95 0.14 5.21
CA SER A 48 0.69 1.50 5.72
C SER A 48 0.21 1.49 7.15
N ASP A 49 -0.54 0.46 7.55
CA ASP A 49 -0.99 0.31 8.93
C ASP A 49 0.20 0.08 9.86
N HIS A 50 1.07 -0.88 9.53
CA HIS A 50 2.13 -1.34 10.43
C HIS A 50 3.42 -0.53 10.34
N ASN A 51 3.57 0.38 9.37
CA ASN A 51 4.82 1.11 9.17
C ASN A 51 4.58 2.59 8.80
N ALA A 52 4.90 3.49 9.74
CA ALA A 52 4.74 4.93 9.57
C ALA A 52 5.66 5.51 8.49
N PHE A 53 6.85 4.96 8.28
CA PHE A 53 7.75 5.37 7.21
C PHE A 53 7.14 5.05 5.84
N ILE A 54 6.64 3.83 5.64
CA ILE A 54 5.96 3.45 4.40
C ILE A 54 4.74 4.35 4.15
N ARG A 55 3.91 4.57 5.17
CA ARG A 55 2.75 5.47 5.07
C ARG A 55 3.15 6.87 4.61
N LYS A 56 4.18 7.46 5.21
CA LYS A 56 4.71 8.77 4.82
C LYS A 56 5.22 8.76 3.36
N THR A 57 5.99 7.76 2.97
CA THR A 57 6.52 7.62 1.61
C THR A 57 5.40 7.50 0.57
N LEU A 58 4.34 6.73 0.85
CA LEU A 58 3.20 6.58 -0.06
C LEU A 58 2.39 7.87 -0.18
N LEU A 59 2.23 8.64 0.90
CA LEU A 59 1.62 9.97 0.88
C LEU A 59 2.45 10.94 0.02
N GLU A 60 3.76 11.01 0.25
CA GLU A 60 4.68 11.87 -0.50
C GLU A 60 4.70 11.54 -2.00
N LYS A 61 4.53 10.26 -2.36
CA LYS A 61 4.44 9.80 -3.75
C LYS A 61 3.04 9.96 -4.37
N GLY A 62 2.06 10.49 -3.64
CA GLY A 62 0.72 10.74 -4.19
C GLY A 62 -0.12 9.49 -4.44
N VAL A 63 0.16 8.37 -3.75
CA VAL A 63 -0.52 7.08 -4.00
C VAL A 63 -2.03 7.15 -3.77
N HIS A 64 -2.48 7.97 -2.83
CA HIS A 64 -3.90 8.19 -2.55
C HIS A 64 -4.69 8.68 -3.79
N ILE A 65 -4.07 9.49 -4.65
CA ILE A 65 -4.69 9.96 -5.91
C ILE A 65 -4.84 8.80 -6.87
N ASN A 66 -3.79 8.00 -7.05
CA ASN A 66 -3.81 6.84 -7.93
C ASN A 66 -4.85 5.81 -7.48
N VAL A 67 -4.94 5.54 -6.17
CA VAL A 67 -5.95 4.64 -5.60
C VAL A 67 -7.36 5.14 -5.90
N LEU A 68 -7.63 6.43 -5.73
CA LEU A 68 -8.94 7.03 -6.06
C LEU A 68 -9.27 6.90 -7.56
N GLU A 69 -8.32 7.20 -8.44
CA GLU A 69 -8.52 7.14 -9.89
C GLU A 69 -8.72 5.70 -10.38
N ILE A 70 -8.02 4.73 -9.81
CA ILE A 70 -8.21 3.31 -10.16
C ILE A 70 -9.52 2.78 -9.56
N MET A 71 -9.85 3.13 -8.31
CA MET A 71 -11.12 2.76 -7.67
C MET A 71 -12.33 3.21 -8.49
N LYS A 72 -12.30 4.42 -9.07
CA LYS A 72 -13.35 4.93 -9.96
C LYS A 72 -13.58 4.05 -11.20
N LYS A 73 -12.56 3.31 -11.65
CA LYS A 73 -12.67 2.38 -12.80
C LYS A 73 -13.30 1.03 -12.41
N HIS A 74 -13.33 0.69 -11.11
CA HIS A 74 -13.77 -0.60 -10.58
C HIS A 74 -14.90 -0.45 -9.55
N LEU A 75 -15.77 0.54 -9.72
CA LEU A 75 -16.90 0.81 -8.79
C LEU A 75 -17.90 -0.34 -8.70
N ASP A 76 -17.90 -1.24 -9.69
CA ASP A 76 -18.72 -2.44 -9.75
C ASP A 76 -18.14 -3.62 -8.96
N SER A 77 -16.92 -3.51 -8.44
CA SER A 77 -16.29 -4.52 -7.57
C SER A 77 -16.24 -4.05 -6.11
N PRO A 78 -17.11 -4.59 -5.25
CA PRO A 78 -17.12 -4.25 -3.82
C PRO A 78 -15.75 -4.46 -3.16
N GLU A 79 -15.05 -5.54 -3.47
CA GLU A 79 -13.75 -5.88 -2.89
C GLU A 79 -12.65 -4.89 -3.31
N ALA A 80 -12.66 -4.45 -4.57
CA ALA A 80 -11.77 -3.40 -5.06
C ALA A 80 -12.03 -2.07 -4.35
N THR A 81 -13.30 -1.68 -4.19
CA THR A 81 -13.66 -0.43 -3.52
C THR A 81 -13.37 -0.45 -2.02
N GLU A 82 -13.64 -1.57 -1.33
CA GLU A 82 -13.35 -1.75 0.09
C GLU A 82 -11.84 -1.66 0.34
N SER A 83 -11.04 -2.40 -0.42
CA SER A 83 -9.58 -2.39 -0.27
C SER A 83 -8.97 -1.03 -0.57
N ALA A 84 -9.49 -0.30 -1.56
CA ALA A 84 -9.11 1.08 -1.82
C ALA A 84 -9.42 2.00 -0.62
N CYS A 85 -10.64 1.92 -0.07
CA CYS A 85 -11.03 2.66 1.12
C CYS A 85 -10.14 2.34 2.32
N ARG A 86 -9.74 1.08 2.50
CA ARG A 86 -8.78 0.68 3.55
C ARG A 86 -7.42 1.34 3.35
N VAL A 87 -6.88 1.38 2.13
CA VAL A 87 -5.63 2.11 1.85
C VAL A 87 -5.78 3.57 2.26
N LEU A 88 -6.84 4.24 1.82
CA LEU A 88 -7.08 5.65 2.13
C LEU A 88 -7.20 5.89 3.63
N LEU A 89 -7.96 5.05 4.35
CA LEU A 89 -8.09 5.12 5.79
C LEU A 89 -6.73 5.01 6.49
N HIS A 90 -5.91 4.03 6.11
CA HIS A 90 -4.62 3.81 6.76
C HIS A 90 -3.59 4.86 6.35
N LEU A 91 -3.66 5.43 5.14
CA LEU A 91 -2.76 6.52 4.73
C LEU A 91 -2.99 7.78 5.56
N PHE A 92 -4.25 8.08 5.90
CA PHE A 92 -4.63 9.29 6.64
C PHE A 92 -4.91 9.05 8.14
N SER A 93 -4.73 7.82 8.64
CA SER A 93 -4.86 7.58 10.07
C SER A 93 -3.65 8.15 10.81
N GLU A 94 -3.87 9.19 11.59
CA GLU A 94 -2.90 9.64 12.59
C GLU A 94 -2.85 8.61 13.71
N ARG A 95 -1.97 7.62 13.56
CA ARG A 95 -1.59 6.77 14.70
C ARG A 95 -0.59 7.56 15.54
N TYR A 96 -1.10 8.25 16.55
CA TYR A 96 -0.31 8.73 17.69
C TYR A 96 0.32 7.51 18.36
N TYR A 97 1.54 7.16 17.96
CA TYR A 97 2.38 6.35 18.81
C TYR A 97 3.00 7.31 19.82
N GLU A 98 2.58 7.17 21.08
CA GLU A 98 3.12 7.87 22.23
C GLU A 98 4.66 7.83 22.20
N LEU A 99 5.25 9.01 22.47
CA LEU A 99 6.69 9.26 22.62
C LEU A 99 7.31 8.44 23.76
#